data_AF-A0A314US51-F1
#
_entry.id   AF-A0A314US51-F1
#
_cell.length_a   1.000
_cell.length_b   1.000
_cell.length_c   1.000
_cell.angle_alpha   90.00
_cell.angle_beta   90.00
_cell.angle_gamma   90.00
#
_symmetry.space_group_name_H-M   'P 1'
#
loop_
_entity.id
_entity.type
_entity.pdbx_description
1 polymer ?
#
loop_
_entity_poly.entity_id
_entity_poly.type
_entity_poly.pdbx_seq_one_letter_code
_entity_poly.pdbx_strand_id
1 'polypeptide(L)'
;MEDSARTGLHDFTRASRKAEEAAWRRFQAVEWLETLVGPLGIPKQPSEREFISCLRNGLILCNAMNKIQPGAVPKVVESQMPLQPLSRESQALPAYQYFENVRNFLVAVEELKLPAFEASDLERDALEAGSAAKVVDCILALKSYEWKQMSNGIALINMLNLP
;
A
#
# COMPACT_ATOMS: atom_id res chain seq x y z
N MET A 1 29.77 12.40 -34.02
CA MET A 1 29.76 12.10 -32.57
C MET A 1 28.63 12.81 -31.81
N GLU A 2 27.75 13.57 -32.47
CA GLU A 2 26.77 14.45 -31.80
C GLU A 2 25.40 13.82 -31.54
N ASP A 3 25.07 12.69 -32.19
CA ASP A 3 23.78 12.02 -32.04
C ASP A 3 23.65 11.26 -30.70
N SER A 4 24.79 10.82 -30.15
CA SER A 4 24.84 10.07 -28.89
C SER A 4 24.59 10.94 -27.65
N ALA A 5 24.89 12.24 -27.72
CA ALA A 5 24.70 13.18 -26.61
C ALA A 5 23.23 13.63 -26.48
N ARG A 6 22.52 13.73 -27.61
CA ARG A 6 21.10 14.13 -27.64
C ARG A 6 20.21 13.05 -27.04
N THR A 7 20.47 11.78 -27.37
CA THR A 7 19.75 10.63 -26.82
C THR A 7 19.92 10.50 -25.30
N GLY A 8 21.15 10.68 -24.78
CA GLY A 8 21.42 10.60 -23.33
C GLY A 8 20.73 11.69 -22.49
N LEU A 9 20.60 12.92 -23.02
CA LEU A 9 19.91 14.01 -22.31
C LEU A 9 18.38 13.79 -22.24
N HIS A 10 17.79 13.25 -23.30
CA HIS A 10 16.37 12.91 -23.34
C HIS A 10 16.05 11.74 -22.40
N ASP A 11 16.90 10.70 -22.35
CA ASP A 11 16.74 9.56 -21.45
C ASP A 11 16.89 9.96 -19.98
N PHE A 12 17.86 10.82 -19.65
CA PHE A 12 18.02 11.36 -18.29
C PHE A 12 16.80 12.18 -17.84
N THR A 13 16.29 13.02 -18.73
CA THR A 13 15.10 13.84 -18.45
C THR A 13 13.85 12.96 -18.25
N ARG A 14 13.72 11.88 -19.02
CA ARG A 14 12.62 10.91 -18.89
C ARG A 14 12.75 10.08 -17.60
N ALA A 15 13.96 9.66 -17.24
CA ALA A 15 14.24 8.93 -16.01
C ALA A 15 13.93 9.79 -14.76
N SER A 16 14.34 11.06 -14.77
CA SER A 16 14.05 12.02 -13.69
C SER A 16 12.54 12.21 -13.50
N ARG A 17 11.81 12.47 -14.60
CA ARG A 17 10.34 12.58 -14.55
C ARG A 17 9.66 11.32 -14.02
N LYS A 18 10.12 10.14 -14.44
CA LYS A 18 9.58 8.86 -13.96
C LYS A 18 9.84 8.67 -12.45
N ALA A 19 11.01 9.05 -11.98
CA ALA A 19 11.36 8.97 -10.56
C ALA A 19 10.51 9.93 -9.71
N GLU A 20 10.29 11.15 -10.19
CA GLU A 20 9.42 12.15 -9.55
C GLU A 20 7.97 11.69 -9.51
N GLU A 21 7.44 11.15 -10.62
CA GLU A 21 6.09 10.58 -10.66
C GLU A 21 5.94 9.41 -9.69
N ALA A 22 6.93 8.50 -9.62
CA ALA A 22 6.92 7.40 -8.68
C ALA A 22 6.94 7.89 -7.22
N ALA A 23 7.72 8.92 -6.92
CA ALA A 23 7.75 9.54 -5.59
C ALA A 23 6.41 10.20 -5.23
N TRP A 24 5.81 10.92 -6.19
CA TRP A 24 4.49 11.53 -6.02
C TRP A 24 3.40 10.50 -5.75
N ARG A 25 3.37 9.39 -6.51
CA ARG A 25 2.41 8.31 -6.30
C ARG A 25 2.56 7.66 -4.92
N ARG A 26 3.80 7.46 -4.44
CA ARG A 26 4.05 6.99 -3.07
C ARG A 26 3.54 7.98 -2.03
N PHE A 27 3.79 9.27 -2.22
CA PHE A 27 3.25 10.32 -1.33
C PHE A 27 1.72 10.26 -1.25
N GLN A 28 1.05 10.17 -2.40
CA GLN A 28 -0.42 10.07 -2.46
C GLN A 28 -0.96 8.82 -1.76
N ALA A 29 -0.26 7.69 -1.89
CA ALA A 29 -0.61 6.44 -1.22
C ALA A 29 -0.48 6.56 0.31
N VAL A 30 0.63 7.12 0.81
CA VAL A 30 0.84 7.37 2.24
C VAL A 30 -0.21 8.31 2.80
N GLU A 31 -0.41 9.46 2.15
CA GLU A 31 -1.38 10.45 2.62
C GLU A 31 -2.77 9.84 2.76
N TRP A 32 -3.22 9.08 1.76
CA TRP A 32 -4.52 8.43 1.79
C TRP A 32 -4.62 7.36 2.87
N LEU A 33 -3.62 6.49 3.03
CA LEU A 33 -3.62 5.49 4.09
C LEU A 33 -3.71 6.14 5.47
N GLU A 34 -3.00 7.25 5.70
CA GLU A 34 -3.07 7.97 6.97
C GLU A 34 -4.46 8.54 7.26
N THR A 35 -5.25 8.90 6.24
CA THR A 35 -6.64 9.33 6.46
C THR A 35 -7.56 8.20 6.95
N LEU A 36 -7.23 6.94 6.63
CA LEU A 36 -8.04 5.78 6.99
C LEU A 36 -7.62 5.14 8.31
N VAL A 37 -6.31 4.96 8.52
CA VAL A 37 -5.78 4.17 9.63
C VAL A 37 -4.93 4.97 10.62
N GLY A 38 -4.77 6.28 10.40
CA GLY A 38 -3.93 7.16 11.22
C GLY A 38 -2.46 7.14 10.81
N PRO A 39 -1.58 7.85 11.55
CA PRO A 39 -0.17 8.05 11.17
C PRO A 39 0.58 6.74 10.97
N LEU A 40 1.33 6.61 9.87
CA LEU A 40 2.05 5.37 9.54
C LEU A 40 3.44 5.28 10.20
N GLY A 41 3.90 6.36 10.84
CA GLY A 41 5.24 6.42 11.44
C GLY A 41 6.39 6.51 10.43
N ILE A 42 6.10 6.91 9.18
CA ILE A 42 7.08 7.14 8.12
C ILE A 42 6.94 8.57 7.53
N PRO A 43 7.96 9.09 6.84
CA PRO A 43 7.86 10.38 6.17
C PRO A 43 6.74 10.42 5.11
N LYS A 44 6.15 11.60 4.87
CA LYS A 44 5.15 11.80 3.82
C LYS A 44 5.67 11.50 2.42
N GLN A 45 6.96 11.74 2.17
CA GLN A 45 7.63 11.40 0.93
C GLN A 45 8.63 10.25 1.18
N PRO A 46 8.15 9.00 1.29
CA PRO A 46 9.04 7.89 1.62
C PRO A 46 9.85 7.45 0.39
N SER A 47 11.03 6.90 0.66
CA SER A 47 11.71 6.01 -0.27
C SER A 47 10.88 4.74 -0.54
N GLU A 48 11.20 4.00 -1.60
CA GLU A 48 10.54 2.71 -1.86
C GLU A 48 10.73 1.74 -0.70
N ARG A 49 11.92 1.75 -0.08
CA ARG A 49 12.23 0.87 1.05
C ARG A 49 11.39 1.18 2.28
N GLU A 50 11.25 2.44 2.63
CA GLU A 50 10.43 2.86 3.78
C GLU A 50 8.96 2.53 3.55
N PHE A 51 8.46 2.80 2.35
CA PHE A 51 7.10 2.50 1.95
C PHE A 51 6.80 0.99 2.03
N ILE A 52 7.67 0.15 1.49
CA ILE A 52 7.49 -1.31 1.56
C ILE A 52 7.64 -1.83 2.98
N SER A 53 8.61 -1.30 3.73
CA SER A 53 8.85 -1.73 5.11
C SER A 53 7.67 -1.47 6.03
N CYS A 54 6.95 -0.35 5.86
CA CYS A 54 5.78 -0.07 6.70
C CYS A 54 4.60 -1.00 6.39
N LEU A 55 4.44 -1.42 5.13
CA LEU A 55 3.33 -2.27 4.68
C LEU A 55 3.59 -3.78 4.83
N ARG A 56 4.84 -4.18 5.05
CA ARG A 56 5.31 -5.58 5.00
C ARG A 56 4.50 -6.54 5.86
N ASN A 57 4.04 -6.11 7.05
CA ASN A 57 3.31 -6.99 7.96
C ASN A 57 1.81 -7.13 7.64
N GLY A 58 1.34 -6.46 6.58
CA GLY A 58 -0.03 -6.49 6.11
C GLY A 58 -1.07 -5.78 7.00
N LEU A 59 -0.69 -5.27 8.18
CA LEU A 59 -1.66 -4.69 9.13
C LEU A 59 -2.33 -3.43 8.59
N ILE A 60 -1.52 -2.49 8.07
CA ILE A 60 -2.03 -1.24 7.49
C ILE A 60 -2.98 -1.55 6.32
N LEU A 61 -2.62 -2.54 5.49
CA LEU A 61 -3.41 -2.94 4.33
C LEU A 61 -4.76 -3.55 4.73
N CYS A 62 -4.76 -4.51 5.65
CA CYS A 62 -6.00 -5.11 6.17
C CYS A 62 -6.89 -4.08 6.86
N ASN A 63 -6.31 -3.19 7.66
CA ASN A 63 -7.06 -2.16 8.37
C ASN A 63 -7.68 -1.16 7.40
N ALA A 64 -6.94 -0.73 6.37
CA ALA A 64 -7.47 0.15 5.33
C ALA A 64 -8.63 -0.52 4.57
N MET A 65 -8.47 -1.79 4.17
CA MET A 65 -9.54 -2.56 3.51
C MET A 65 -10.80 -2.62 4.39
N ASN A 66 -10.65 -2.96 5.68
CA ASN A 66 -11.78 -3.05 6.61
C ASN A 66 -12.43 -1.70 6.93
N LYS A 67 -11.73 -0.57 6.74
CA LYS A 67 -12.34 0.77 6.83
C LYS A 67 -13.27 1.06 5.64
N ILE A 68 -12.92 0.56 4.47
CA ILE A 68 -13.68 0.75 3.23
C ILE A 68 -14.86 -0.22 3.17
N GLN A 69 -14.59 -1.49 3.48
CA GLN A 69 -15.56 -2.57 3.48
C GLN A 69 -15.44 -3.34 4.80
N PRO A 70 -16.25 -2.99 5.81
CA PRO A 70 -16.24 -3.69 7.10
C PRO A 70 -16.42 -5.19 6.92
N GLY A 71 -15.48 -5.97 7.46
CA GLY A 71 -15.51 -7.44 7.40
C GLY A 71 -14.89 -8.07 6.16
N ALA A 72 -14.35 -7.30 5.21
CA ALA A 72 -13.66 -7.83 4.03
C ALA A 72 -12.43 -8.68 4.38
N VAL A 73 -11.72 -8.33 5.46
CA VAL A 73 -10.67 -9.15 6.07
C VAL A 73 -11.13 -9.62 7.45
N PRO A 74 -11.66 -10.85 7.58
CA PRO A 74 -12.31 -11.31 8.82
C PRO A 74 -11.35 -11.49 10.00
N LYS A 75 -10.07 -11.79 9.71
CA LYS A 75 -9.04 -12.01 10.71
C LYS A 75 -7.83 -11.15 10.38
N VAL A 76 -7.63 -10.11 11.18
CA VAL A 76 -6.41 -9.31 11.20
C VAL A 76 -5.56 -9.77 12.37
N VAL A 77 -4.38 -10.30 12.09
CA VAL A 77 -3.46 -10.79 13.11
C VAL A 77 -2.63 -9.61 13.60
N GLU A 78 -3.09 -8.97 14.67
CA GLU A 78 -2.32 -7.96 15.39
C GLU A 78 -1.20 -8.64 16.19
N SER A 79 0.03 -8.17 15.99
CA SER A 79 1.18 -8.65 16.77
C SER A 79 0.99 -8.24 18.23
N GLN A 80 0.45 -9.12 19.06
CA GLN A 80 0.51 -8.96 20.50
C GLN A 80 1.96 -9.13 20.96
N MET A 81 2.72 -8.04 20.98
CA MET A 81 3.87 -7.96 21.88
C MET A 81 3.38 -7.26 23.15
N PRO A 82 3.07 -7.98 24.24
CA PRO A 82 3.05 -7.32 25.53
C PRO A 82 4.46 -6.77 25.79
N LEU A 83 4.52 -5.54 26.31
CA LEU A 83 5.72 -4.89 26.81
C LEU A 83 6.29 -5.70 27.99
N GLN A 84 6.94 -6.82 27.71
CA GLN A 84 7.71 -7.57 28.71
C GLN A 84 9.19 -7.32 28.45
N PRO A 85 9.94 -6.79 29.42
CA PRO A 85 11.39 -6.67 29.30
C PRO A 85 11.99 -8.07 29.51
N LEU A 86 11.99 -8.90 28.48
CA LEU A 86 12.64 -10.21 28.53
C LEU A 86 13.79 -10.28 27.52
N SER A 87 14.91 -10.67 28.10
CA SER A 87 16.27 -10.84 27.64
C SER A 87 16.53 -10.92 26.13
N ARG A 88 17.64 -10.26 25.77
CA ARG A 88 18.35 -10.29 24.50
C ARG A 88 18.83 -11.70 24.15
N GLU A 89 17.92 -12.61 23.81
CA GLU A 89 18.29 -13.86 23.13
C GLU A 89 17.09 -14.38 22.33
N SER A 90 17.09 -14.12 21.02
CA SER A 90 16.49 -14.97 20.00
C SER A 90 15.05 -15.49 20.23
N GLN A 91 14.06 -14.60 20.20
CA GLN A 91 12.74 -15.00 19.69
C GLN A 91 12.58 -14.40 18.29
N ALA A 92 12.75 -15.24 17.27
CA ALA A 92 12.17 -14.95 15.97
C ALA A 92 10.65 -14.85 16.19
N LEU A 93 10.11 -13.63 16.24
CA LEU A 93 8.68 -13.38 16.08
C LEU A 93 8.19 -14.27 14.93
N PRO A 94 7.02 -14.95 15.02
CA PRO A 94 6.63 -15.87 13.97
C PRO A 94 6.35 -15.09 12.68
N ALA A 95 7.38 -14.94 11.83
CA ALA A 95 7.34 -14.23 10.57
C ALA A 95 6.19 -14.74 9.67
N TYR A 96 5.80 -15.99 9.87
CA TYR A 96 4.68 -16.66 9.22
C TYR A 96 3.31 -15.97 9.42
N GLN A 97 3.08 -15.34 10.58
CA GLN A 97 1.78 -14.69 10.86
C GLN A 97 1.60 -13.37 10.08
N TYR A 98 2.69 -12.69 9.74
CA TYR A 98 2.64 -11.47 8.94
C TYR A 98 2.26 -11.75 7.48
N PHE A 99 2.65 -12.91 6.95
CA PHE A 99 2.21 -13.36 5.63
C PHE A 99 0.70 -13.64 5.58
N GLU A 100 0.05 -14.03 6.69
CA GLU A 100 -1.40 -14.25 6.72
C GLU A 100 -2.17 -12.96 6.45
N ASN A 101 -1.77 -11.83 7.04
CA ASN A 101 -2.42 -10.54 6.82
C ASN A 101 -2.32 -10.13 5.35
N VAL A 102 -1.12 -10.19 4.78
CA VAL A 102 -0.91 -9.86 3.36
C VAL A 102 -1.77 -10.75 2.47
N ARG A 103 -1.79 -12.06 2.71
CA ARG A 103 -2.62 -13.00 1.94
C ARG A 103 -4.11 -12.67 2.05
N ASN A 104 -4.62 -12.42 3.25
CA ASN A 104 -6.03 -12.12 3.46
C ASN A 104 -6.43 -10.81 2.77
N PHE A 105 -5.56 -9.79 2.82
CA PHE A 105 -5.76 -8.56 2.07
C PHE A 105 -5.82 -8.82 0.55
N LEU A 106 -4.91 -9.63 0.01
CA LEU A 106 -4.88 -9.93 -1.42
C LEU A 106 -6.14 -10.66 -1.90
N VAL A 107 -6.69 -11.57 -1.10
CA VAL A 107 -7.99 -12.22 -1.39
C VAL A 107 -9.10 -11.17 -1.48
N ALA A 108 -9.18 -10.24 -0.53
CA ALA A 108 -10.19 -9.18 -0.56
C ALA A 108 -10.02 -8.24 -1.78
N VAL A 109 -8.78 -7.92 -2.17
CA VAL A 109 -8.50 -7.13 -3.38
C VAL A 109 -8.96 -7.85 -4.65
N GLU A 110 -8.74 -9.17 -4.73
CA GLU A 110 -9.17 -10.00 -5.86
C GLU A 110 -10.70 -10.07 -5.98
N GLU A 111 -11.42 -10.20 -4.85
CA GLU A 111 -12.89 -10.15 -4.81
C GLU A 111 -13.43 -8.81 -5.36
N LEU A 112 -12.72 -7.71 -5.10
CA LEU A 112 -13.01 -6.38 -5.63
C LEU A 112 -12.54 -6.18 -7.08
N LYS A 113 -11.86 -7.16 -7.68
CA LYS A 113 -11.30 -7.11 -9.04
C LYS A 113 -10.35 -5.92 -9.26
N LEU A 114 -9.60 -5.57 -8.22
CA LEU A 114 -8.60 -4.51 -8.25
C LEU A 114 -7.23 -5.07 -8.64
N PRO A 115 -6.31 -4.26 -9.18
CA PRO A 115 -4.94 -4.69 -9.43
C PRO A 115 -4.29 -5.13 -8.10
N ALA A 116 -3.73 -6.33 -8.09
CA ALA A 116 -3.08 -6.93 -6.94
C ALA A 116 -1.55 -6.97 -7.13
N PHE A 117 -0.84 -7.07 -6.01
CA PHE A 117 0.58 -7.36 -5.94
C PHE A 117 0.77 -8.77 -5.33
N GLU A 118 2.00 -9.26 -5.28
CA GLU A 118 2.36 -10.56 -4.70
C GLU A 118 3.09 -10.39 -3.37
N ALA A 119 3.00 -11.36 -2.46
CA ALA A 119 3.66 -11.24 -1.15
C ALA A 119 5.18 -10.96 -1.25
N SER A 120 5.83 -11.49 -2.30
CA SER A 120 7.25 -11.25 -2.61
C SER A 120 7.55 -9.78 -2.94
N ASP A 121 6.60 -9.02 -3.47
CA ASP A 121 6.76 -7.59 -3.75
C ASP A 121 6.95 -6.77 -2.44
N LEU A 122 6.60 -7.33 -1.27
CA LEU A 122 6.82 -6.72 0.05
C LEU A 122 8.10 -7.21 0.75
N GLU A 123 8.79 -8.22 0.20
CA GLU A 123 9.99 -8.79 0.80
C GLU A 123 11.17 -7.81 0.74
N ARG A 124 12.02 -7.82 1.77
CA ARG A 124 13.13 -6.87 1.89
C ARG A 124 14.20 -7.08 0.82
N ASP A 125 14.42 -8.33 0.48
CA ASP A 125 15.56 -8.74 -0.34
C ASP A 125 15.19 -8.74 -1.84
N ALA A 126 13.90 -8.55 -2.16
CA ALA A 126 13.37 -8.40 -3.52
C ALA A 126 13.36 -6.94 -4.02
N LEU A 127 13.84 -5.98 -3.21
CA LEU A 127 13.69 -4.56 -3.51
C LEU A 127 14.68 -4.07 -4.59
N GLU A 128 14.38 -4.37 -5.86
CA GLU A 128 14.95 -3.67 -7.01
C GLU A 128 14.22 -2.33 -7.26
N ALA A 129 14.85 -1.41 -8.00
CA ALA A 129 14.24 -0.12 -8.33
C ALA A 129 12.90 -0.32 -9.07
N GLY A 130 11.80 0.17 -8.48
CA GLY A 130 10.46 0.03 -9.02
C GLY A 130 9.66 -1.14 -8.44
N SER A 131 10.20 -1.90 -7.49
CA SER A 131 9.49 -3.01 -6.81
C SER A 131 8.24 -2.54 -6.08
N ALA A 132 8.20 -1.28 -5.65
CA ALA A 132 7.02 -0.70 -5.01
C ALA A 132 5.87 -0.36 -5.96
N ALA A 133 6.08 -0.37 -7.28
CA ALA A 133 5.09 0.13 -8.24
C ALA A 133 3.76 -0.61 -8.15
N LYS A 134 3.77 -1.95 -8.16
CA LYS A 134 2.55 -2.76 -8.04
C LYS A 134 1.80 -2.50 -6.74
N VAL A 135 2.53 -2.37 -5.63
CA VAL A 135 1.95 -2.09 -4.30
C VAL A 135 1.28 -0.72 -4.29
N VAL A 136 1.95 0.29 -4.85
CA VAL A 136 1.39 1.65 -5.00
C VAL A 136 0.16 1.64 -5.90
N ASP A 137 0.20 0.92 -7.02
CA ASP A 137 -0.93 0.82 -7.96
C ASP A 137 -2.15 0.17 -7.32
N CYS A 138 -1.95 -0.90 -6.55
CA CYS A 138 -3.00 -1.55 -5.75
C CYS A 138 -3.65 -0.57 -4.77
N ILE A 139 -2.83 0.18 -4.00
CA ILE A 139 -3.32 1.15 -3.01
C ILE A 139 -4.08 2.30 -3.67
N LEU A 140 -3.58 2.86 -4.77
CA LEU A 140 -4.26 3.96 -5.47
C LEU A 140 -5.54 3.49 -6.19
N ALA A 141 -5.58 2.22 -6.64
CA ALA A 141 -6.80 1.62 -7.15
C ALA A 141 -7.85 1.44 -6.04
N LEU A 142 -7.43 1.00 -4.85
CA LEU A 142 -8.30 0.89 -3.69
C LEU A 142 -8.84 2.26 -3.23
N LYS A 143 -8.00 3.31 -3.25
CA LYS A 143 -8.43 4.71 -3.07
C LYS A 143 -9.52 5.12 -4.06
N SER A 144 -9.31 4.80 -5.33
CA SER A 144 -10.28 5.11 -6.39
C SER A 144 -11.59 4.34 -6.21
N TYR A 145 -11.53 3.11 -5.68
CA TYR A 145 -12.70 2.31 -5.34
C TYR A 145 -13.49 2.91 -4.18
N GLU A 146 -12.82 3.33 -3.10
CA GLU A 146 -13.46 3.99 -1.94
C GLU A 146 -14.24 5.23 -2.35
N TRP A 147 -13.66 6.09 -3.19
CA TRP A 147 -14.35 7.26 -3.74
C TRP A 147 -15.62 6.89 -4.54
N LYS A 148 -15.55 5.83 -5.34
CA LYS A 148 -16.71 5.33 -6.12
C LYS A 148 -17.81 4.80 -5.21
N GLN A 149 -17.45 4.08 -4.14
CA GLN A 149 -18.42 3.58 -3.16
C GLN A 149 -19.15 4.74 -2.47
N MET A 150 -18.42 5.79 -2.05
CA MET A 150 -19.01 6.95 -1.41
C MET A 150 -19.96 7.73 -2.33
N SER A 151 -19.56 7.94 -3.58
CA SER A 151 -20.40 8.64 -4.58
C SER A 151 -21.66 7.85 -4.96
N ASN A 152 -21.57 6.53 -5.09
CA ASN A 152 -22.73 5.67 -5.32
C ASN A 152 -23.69 5.66 -4.12
N GLY A 153 -23.17 5.67 -2.90
CA GLY A 153 -23.98 5.78 -1.68
C GLY A 153 -24.76 7.10 -1.61
N ILE A 154 -24.10 8.23 -1.92
CA ILE A 154 -24.76 9.54 -2.00
C ILE A 154 -25.84 9.56 -3.08
N ALA A 155 -25.59 8.96 -4.25
CA ALA A 155 -26.57 8.87 -5.32
C ALA A 155 -27.82 8.06 -4.93
N LEU A 156 -27.65 6.95 -4.20
CA LEU A 156 -28.76 6.14 -3.67
C LEU A 156 -29.59 6.90 -2.63
N ILE A 157 -28.94 7.61 -1.70
CA ILE A 157 -29.65 8.44 -0.71
C ILE A 157 -30.47 9.52 -1.41
N ASN A 158 -29.91 10.20 -2.42
CA ASN A 158 -30.64 11.20 -3.18
C ASN A 158 -31.84 10.61 -3.92
N MET A 159 -31.74 9.40 -4.49
CA MET A 159 -32.87 8.73 -5.13
C MET A 159 -33.98 8.31 -4.16
N LEU A 160 -33.63 7.93 -2.92
CA LEU A 160 -34.63 7.58 -1.88
C LEU A 160 -35.33 8.80 -1.26
N ASN A 161 -34.81 10.01 -1.46
CA ASN A 161 -35.36 11.26 -0.95
C ASN A 161 -36.06 12.11 -2.02
N LEU A 162 -36.35 11.56 -3.21
CA LEU A 162 -37.24 12.23 -4.17
C LEU A 162 -38.70 12.16 -3.68
N PRO A 163 -39.45 13.28 -3.69
CA PRO A 163 -40.87 13.31 -3.33
C PRO A 163 -41.79 12.64 -4.35
#